data_AF-A0A6G8TUE9-F1
#
_entry.id   AF-A0A6G8TUE9-F1
#
_cell.length_a   1.000
_cell.length_b   1.000
_cell.length_c   1.000
_cell.angle_alpha   90.00
_cell.angle_beta   90.00
_cell.angle_gamma   90.00
#
_symmetry.space_group_name_H-M   'P 1'
#
loop_
_entity.id
_entity.type
_entity.pdbx_description
1 polymer ?
#
loop_
_entity_poly.entity_id
_entity_poly.type
_entity_poly.pdbx_seq_one_letter_code
_entity_poly.pdbx_strand_id
1 'polypeptide(L)' 'MRRWPSTYETRYEQFPVIYQFNVKNLFDKVYYPLAVNNLNVAVGDARRVSLSATVKF' A
#
# COMPACT_ATOMS: atom_id res chain seq x y z
N MET A 1 -9.03 -2.60 7.07
CA MET A 1 -7.89 -3.43 6.62
C MET A 1 -6.62 -2.89 7.29
N ARG A 2 -6.00 -3.63 8.21
CA ARG A 2 -4.82 -3.15 8.96
C ARG A 2 -3.61 -3.09 8.03
N ARG A 3 -3.04 -1.91 7.85
CA ARG A 3 -1.84 -1.66 7.02
C ARG A 3 -0.61 -1.76 7.92
N TRP A 4 0.35 -2.60 7.58
CA TRP A 4 1.68 -2.58 8.18
C TRP A 4 2.60 -1.84 7.23
N PRO A 5 2.86 -0.54 7.44
CA PRO A 5 3.89 0.13 6.66
C PRO A 5 5.24 -0.48 7.06
N SER A 6 5.95 -1.04 6.08
CA SER A 6 7.35 -1.40 6.28
C SER A 6 8.17 -0.19 5.88
N THR A 7 8.64 0.54 6.89
CA THR A 7 9.46 1.73 6.74
C THR A 7 10.88 1.38 7.18
N TYR A 8 11.87 1.71 6.35
CA TYR A 8 13.28 1.57 6.68
C TYR A 8 13.98 2.91 6.53
N GLU A 9 14.64 3.34 7.60
CA GLU A 9 15.39 4.59 7.64
C GLU A 9 16.89 4.28 7.58
N THR A 10 17.60 4.99 6.71
CA THR A 10 19.06 4.88 6.59
C THR A 10 19.66 6.23 6.21
N ARG A 11 20.99 6.30 6.16
CA ARG A 11 21.71 7.46 5.64
C ARG A 11 22.38 7.06 4.33
N TYR A 12 22.19 7.88 3.30
CA TYR A 12 22.99 7.83 2.09
C TYR A 12 23.92 9.04 2.13
N GLU A 13 25.20 8.79 2.35
CA GLU A 13 26.19 9.83 2.68
C GLU A 13 25.74 10.68 3.88
N GLN A 14 25.56 11.98 3.68
CA GLN A 14 25.11 12.95 4.68
C GLN A 14 23.58 13.10 4.74
N PHE A 15 22.85 12.53 3.78
CA PHE A 15 21.40 12.73 3.66
C PHE A 15 20.62 11.58 4.29
N PRO A 16 19.69 11.87 5.22
CA PRO A 16 18.73 10.88 5.69
C PRO A 16 17.80 10.46 4.55
N VAL A 17 17.64 9.14 4.37
CA VAL A 17 16.76 8.54 3.37
C VAL A 17 15.76 7.60 4.04
N ILE A 18 14.48 7.75 3.72
CA ILE A 18 13.39 6.91 4.18
C ILE A 18 12.87 6.09 3.01
N TYR A 19 12.99 4.77 3.09
CA TYR A 19 12.37 3.85 2.15
C TYR A 19 11.05 3.34 2.72
N GLN A 20 10.01 3.31 1.89
CA GLN A 20 8.72 2.74 2.27
C GLN A 20 8.24 1.74 1.24
N PHE A 21 7.95 0.54 1.72
CA PHE A 21 7.34 -0.51 0.91
C PHE A 21 5.96 -0.83 1.45
N ASN A 22 4.97 -0.80 0.56
CA ASN A 22 3.59 -1.07 0.91
C ASN A 22 2.96 -2.03 -0.09
N VAL A 23 2.28 -3.04 0.43
CA VAL A 23 1.43 -3.95 -0.36
C VAL A 23 -0.01 -3.82 0.12
N LYS A 24 -0.92 -3.55 -0.80
CA LYS A 24 -2.37 -3.66 -0.60
C LYS A 24 -2.84 -4.99 -1.18
N ASN A 25 -3.79 -5.62 -0.50
CA ASN A 25 -4.34 -6.93 -0.86
C ASN A 25 -3.22 -7.98 -1.09
N LEU A 26 -2.41 -8.21 -0.04
CA LEU A 26 -1.25 -9.10 -0.07
C LEU A 26 -1.58 -10.52 -0.56
N PHE A 27 -2.78 -11.00 -0.24
CA PHE A 27 -3.25 -12.35 -0.58
C PHE A 27 -4.09 -12.40 -1.86
N ASP A 28 -4.12 -11.32 -2.64
CA ASP A 28 -4.85 -11.23 -3.91
C ASP A 28 -6.33 -11.69 -3.83
N LYS A 29 -6.99 -11.33 -2.72
CA LYS A 29 -8.37 -11.70 -2.46
C LYS A 29 -9.29 -10.84 -3.31
N VAL A 30 -10.19 -11.48 -4.07
CA VAL A 30 -11.35 -10.81 -4.67
C VAL A 30 -12.44 -10.72 -3.61
N TYR A 31 -12.95 -9.51 -3.35
CA TYR A 31 -14.00 -9.26 -2.38
C TYR A 31 -14.89 -8.10 -2.83
N TYR A 32 -16.09 -8.02 -2.26
CA TYR A 32 -17.10 -7.03 -2.62
C TYR A 32 -17.37 -6.12 -1.42
N PRO A 33 -16.79 -4.90 -1.37
CA PRO A 33 -16.87 -4.06 -0.18
C PRO A 33 -18.26 -3.48 0.09
N LEU A 34 -19.04 -3.23 -0.96
CA LEU A 34 -20.32 -2.51 -0.91
C LEU A 34 -21.23 -3.01 -2.04
N ALA A 35 -22.55 -2.99 -1.80
CA ALA A 35 -23.56 -3.22 -2.83
C ALA A 35 -24.62 -2.13 -2.71
N VAL A 36 -24.97 -1.50 -3.85
CA VAL A 36 -26.05 -0.51 -3.91
C VAL A 36 -27.40 -1.23 -4.04
N ASN A 37 -27.44 -2.33 -4.79
CA ASN A 37 -28.56 -3.25 -4.91
C ASN A 37 -28.07 -4.64 -5.42
N ASN A 38 -28.99 -5.56 -5.67
CA ASN A 38 -28.68 -6.94 -6.11
C ASN A 38 -27.98 -7.03 -7.47
N LEU A 39 -28.02 -5.99 -8.29
CA LEU A 39 -27.44 -5.93 -9.63
C LEU A 39 -26.20 -5.03 -9.71
N ASN A 40 -25.95 -4.20 -8.68
CA ASN A 40 -24.86 -3.25 -8.65
C ASN A 40 -24.04 -3.44 -7.36
N VAL A 41 -22.90 -4.11 -7.53
CA VAL A 41 -21.96 -4.44 -6.46
C VAL A 41 -20.59 -3.88 -6.81
N ALA A 42 -19.96 -3.19 -5.87
CA ALA A 42 -18.60 -2.71 -6.02
C ALA A 42 -17.61 -3.87 -5.89
N VAL A 43 -16.55 -3.85 -6.69
CA VAL A 43 -15.43 -4.79 -6.57
C VAL A 43 -14.30 -4.13 -5.78
N GLY A 44 -13.71 -4.86 -4.85
CA GLY A 44 -12.59 -4.40 -4.04
C GLY A 44 -11.33 -4.11 -4.87
N ASP A 45 -10.41 -3.33 -4.28
CA ASP A 45 -9.14 -3.00 -4.92
C ASP A 45 -8.34 -4.27 -5.26
N ALA A 46 -7.84 -4.33 -6.50
CA ALA A 46 -6.86 -5.33 -6.91
C ALA A 46 -5.56 -5.21 -6.09
N ARG A 47 -4.74 -6.27 -6.09
CA ARG A 47 -3.41 -6.24 -5.48
C ARG A 47 -2.58 -5.10 -6.04
N ARG A 48 -2.00 -4.30 -5.14
CA ARG A 48 -1.17 -3.14 -5.49
C ARG A 48 0.09 -3.14 -4.66
N VAL A 49 1.21 -2.91 -5.32
CA VAL A 49 2.53 -2.76 -4.72
C VAL A 49 3.01 -1.34 -4.94
N SER A 50 3.59 -0.71 -3.93
CA SER A 50 4.19 0.61 -4.04
C SER A 50 5.50 0.69 -3.27
N LEU A 51 6.50 1.32 -3.89
CA LEU A 51 7.80 1.61 -3.32
C LEU A 51 8.04 3.13 -3.42
N SER A 52 8.49 3.74 -2.33
CA SER A 52 8.90 5.15 -2.31
C SER A 52 10.21 5.35 -1.55
N ALA A 53 10.93 6.40 -1.92
CA ALA A 53 12.13 6.87 -1.24
C ALA A 53 12.00 8.38 -1.01
N THR A 54 12.22 8.82 0.23
CA THR A 54 12.19 10.24 0.62
C THR A 54 13.57 10.64 1.11
N VAL A 55 14.18 11.62 0.43
CA VAL A 55 15.46 12.22 0.82
C VAL A 55 15.19 13.52 1.57
N LYS A 56 15.85 13.74 2.71
CA LYS A 56 15.82 14.99 3.47
C LYS A 56 17.10 15.78 3.20
N PHE A 57 16.96 17.07 2.90
CA PHE A 57 18.06 18.01 2.63
C PHE A 57 18.18 19.03 3.77
#